data_AF-A0A528G4C5-F1
#
_entry.id   AF-A0A528G4C5-F1
#
_cell.length_a   1.000
_cell.length_b   1.000
_cell.length_c   1.000
_cell.angle_alpha   90.00
_cell.angle_beta   90.00
_cell.angle_gamma   90.00
#
_symmetry.space_group_name_H-M   'P 1'
#
loop_
_entity.id
_entity.type
_entity.pdbx_description
1 polymer ?
#
loop_
_entity_poly.entity_id
_entity_poly.type
_entity_poly.pdbx_seq_one_letter_code
_entity_poly.pdbx_strand_id
1 'polypeptide(L)'
;WNLFCDWYLELLKPVFMGADEAAKAESRACVAFVLDEIYKLLHPMMPFMTEELWAETSGEGKERPSLLCHAAWPSPDFEDEAAAADINWLIDLVSGIRS
;
A
#
# COMPACT_ATOMS: atom_id res chain seq x y z
N TRP A 1 4.68 -0.36 9.17
CA TRP A 1 4.69 -1.83 9.37
C TRP A 1 3.33 -2.31 9.87
N ASN A 2 2.95 -1.95 11.10
CA ASN A 2 1.78 -2.44 11.84
C ASN A 2 0.38 -2.17 11.24
N LEU A 3 0.28 -1.47 10.10
CA LEU A 3 -0.98 -1.22 9.41
C LEU A 3 -0.94 -1.86 8.02
N PHE A 4 -0.04 -1.36 7.17
CA PHE A 4 0.08 -1.85 5.80
C PHE A 4 0.48 -3.33 5.72
N CYS A 5 1.60 -3.71 6.34
CA CYS A 5 2.12 -5.09 6.23
C CYS A 5 1.28 -6.08 7.04
N ASP A 6 0.98 -5.73 8.30
CA ASP A 6 0.36 -6.68 9.23
C ASP A 6 -1.14 -6.85 9.02
N TRP A 7 -1.85 -5.82 8.53
CA TRP A 7 -3.30 -5.86 8.36
C TRP A 7 -3.74 -5.73 6.91
N TYR A 8 -3.33 -4.66 6.22
CA TYR A 8 -3.86 -4.38 4.89
C TYR A 8 -3.55 -5.51 3.90
N LEU A 9 -2.29 -5.97 3.83
CA LEU A 9 -1.92 -7.10 2.96
C LEU A 9 -2.58 -8.42 3.37
N GLU A 10 -2.79 -8.66 4.66
CA GLU A 10 -3.47 -9.85 5.18
C GLU A 10 -4.95 -9.86 4.80
N LEU A 11 -5.63 -8.71 4.95
CA LEU A 11 -7.04 -8.52 4.59
C LEU A 11 -7.29 -8.63 3.09
N LEU A 12 -6.26 -8.42 2.25
CA LEU A 12 -6.37 -8.58 0.80
C LEU A 12 -6.19 -10.03 0.31
N LYS A 13 -5.67 -10.95 1.14
CA LYS A 13 -5.47 -12.35 0.71
C LYS A 13 -6.75 -13.02 0.19
N PRO A 14 -7.92 -12.90 0.86
CA PRO A 14 -9.16 -13.46 0.34
C PRO A 14 -9.58 -12.88 -1.02
N VAL A 15 -9.32 -11.58 -1.25
CA VAL A 15 -9.60 -10.92 -2.53
C VAL A 15 -8.76 -11.55 -3.65
N PHE A 16 -7.46 -11.73 -3.41
CA PHE A 16 -6.56 -12.34 -4.39
C PHE A 16 -6.83 -13.82 -4.63
N MET A 17 -7.35 -14.54 -3.64
CA MET A 17 -7.79 -15.94 -3.77
C MET A 17 -9.20 -16.10 -4.36
N GLY A 18 -9.96 -15.00 -4.48
CA GLY A 18 -11.30 -15.00 -5.05
C GLY A 18 -11.35 -15.17 -6.57
N ALA A 19 -12.57 -15.18 -7.14
CA ALA A 19 -12.78 -15.26 -8.59
C ALA A 19 -13.04 -13.89 -9.25
N ASP A 20 -13.23 -12.83 -8.47
CA ASP A 20 -13.53 -11.49 -8.97
C ASP A 20 -12.25 -10.79 -9.45
N GLU A 21 -12.04 -10.79 -10.76
CA GLU A 21 -10.87 -10.14 -11.37
C GLU A 21 -10.93 -8.61 -11.30
N ALA A 22 -12.12 -8.00 -11.21
CA ALA A 22 -12.24 -6.56 -11.07
C ALA A 22 -11.75 -6.12 -9.69
N ALA A 23 -12.21 -6.80 -8.64
CA ALA A 23 -11.76 -6.55 -7.26
C ALA A 23 -10.25 -6.76 -7.10
N LYS A 24 -9.67 -7.77 -7.77
CA LYS A 24 -8.22 -7.98 -7.77
C LYS A 24 -7.46 -6.87 -8.47
N ALA A 25 -7.94 -6.41 -9.62
CA ALA A 25 -7.30 -5.33 -10.37
C ALA A 25 -7.31 -4.02 -9.57
N GLU A 26 -8.44 -3.67 -8.97
CA GLU A 26 -8.59 -2.52 -8.09
C GLU A 26 -7.66 -2.61 -6.88
N SER A 27 -7.65 -3.76 -6.19
CA SER A 27 -6.79 -3.96 -5.02
C SER A 27 -5.29 -3.86 -5.36
N ARG A 28 -4.87 -4.39 -6.52
CA ARG A 28 -3.48 -4.23 -7.00
C ARG A 28 -3.13 -2.76 -7.26
N ALA A 29 -4.04 -2.02 -7.88
CA ALA A 29 -3.84 -0.59 -8.14
C ALA A 29 -3.74 0.21 -6.84
N CYS A 30 -4.59 -0.09 -5.86
CA CYS A 30 -4.54 0.55 -4.54
C CYS A 30 -3.22 0.23 -3.81
N VAL A 31 -2.80 -1.04 -3.77
CA VAL A 31 -1.51 -1.45 -3.19
C VAL A 31 -0.34 -0.75 -3.88
N ALA A 32 -0.33 -0.67 -5.21
CA ALA A 32 0.72 0.01 -5.96
C ALA A 32 0.81 1.49 -5.60
N PHE A 33 -0.34 2.18 -5.52
CA PHE A 33 -0.40 3.58 -5.09
C PHE A 33 0.13 3.78 -3.66
N VAL A 34 -0.32 2.96 -2.70
CA VAL A 34 0.11 3.07 -1.31
C VAL A 34 1.61 2.79 -1.15
N LEU A 35 2.15 1.83 -1.91
CA LEU A 35 3.60 1.57 -1.94
C LEU A 35 4.40 2.76 -2.45
N ASP A 36 3.94 3.42 -3.53
CA ASP A 36 4.58 4.63 -4.05
C ASP A 36 4.68 5.73 -2.98
N GLU A 37 3.61 5.96 -2.22
CA GLU A 37 3.60 6.92 -1.13
C GLU A 37 4.53 6.51 0.02
N ILE A 38 4.54 5.22 0.39
CA ILE A 38 5.45 4.68 1.40
C ILE A 38 6.91 4.88 0.98
N TYR A 39 7.25 4.64 -0.29
CA TYR A 39 8.61 4.83 -0.78
C TYR A 39 9.05 6.28 -0.69
N LYS A 40 8.20 7.24 -1.09
CA LYS A 40 8.49 8.68 -0.95
C LYS A 40 8.73 9.07 0.50
N LEU A 41 7.91 8.58 1.43
CA LEU A 41 8.06 8.85 2.87
C LEU A 41 9.34 8.24 3.45
N LEU A 42 9.74 7.05 2.99
CA LEU A 42 10.93 6.35 3.49
C LEU A 42 12.23 6.81 2.82
N HIS A 43 12.17 7.44 1.66
CA HIS A 43 13.33 7.79 0.84
C HIS A 43 14.39 8.63 1.59
N PRO A 44 14.05 9.62 2.42
CA PRO A 44 15.05 10.37 3.19
C PRO A 44 15.88 9.52 4.16
N MET A 45 15.36 8.36 4.58
CA MET A 45 16.02 7.46 5.54
C MET A 45 16.69 6.27 4.86
N MET A 46 16.12 5.77 3.77
CA MET A 46 16.59 4.57 3.04
C MET A 46 16.66 4.83 1.52
N PRO A 47 17.52 5.75 1.06
CA PRO A 47 17.46 6.26 -0.32
C PRO A 47 17.72 5.17 -1.37
N PHE A 48 18.74 4.33 -1.17
CA PHE A 48 19.11 3.32 -2.17
C PHE A 48 18.08 2.19 -2.28
N MET A 49 17.57 1.71 -1.14
CA MET A 49 16.56 0.64 -1.12
C MET A 49 15.24 1.09 -1.73
N THR A 50 14.81 2.31 -1.42
CA THR A 50 13.55 2.85 -1.95
C THR A 50 13.67 3.20 -3.44
N GLU A 51 14.84 3.63 -3.92
CA GLU A 51 15.08 3.87 -5.35
C GLU A 51 15.02 2.56 -6.16
N GLU A 52 15.64 1.48 -5.66
CA GLU A 52 15.57 0.16 -6.30
C GLU A 52 14.13 -0.35 -6.37
N LEU A 53 13.40 -0.30 -5.25
CA LEU A 53 12.00 -0.73 -5.21
C LEU A 53 11.10 0.13 -6.12
N TRP A 54 11.35 1.45 -6.21
CA TRP A 54 10.62 2.36 -7.10
C TRP A 54 10.79 2.00 -8.58
N ALA A 55 12.00 1.62 -8.98
CA ALA A 55 12.29 1.16 -10.34
C ALA A 55 11.62 -0.18 -10.65
N GLU A 56 11.76 -1.17 -9.77
CA GLU A 56 11.19 -2.51 -9.94
C GLU A 56 9.64 -2.51 -9.96
N THR A 57 9.01 -1.60 -9.22
CA THR A 57 7.54 -1.48 -9.14
C THR A 57 6.94 -0.54 -10.19
N SER A 58 7.69 -0.18 -11.22
CA SER A 58 7.22 0.66 -12.35
C SER A 58 6.18 -0.02 -13.27
N GLY A 59 6.02 -1.34 -13.13
CA GLY A 59 5.15 -2.19 -13.93
C GLY A 59 5.92 -2.85 -15.07
N GLU A 60 5.50 -4.06 -15.47
CA GLU A 60 6.22 -4.85 -16.47
C GLU A 60 6.41 -4.08 -17.79
N GLY A 61 7.67 -3.97 -18.22
CA GLY A 61 8.05 -3.30 -19.46
C GLY A 61 7.86 -1.78 -19.45
N LYS A 62 7.68 -1.16 -18.28
CA LYS A 62 7.57 0.28 -18.11
C LYS A 62 8.78 0.83 -17.38
N GLU A 63 9.06 2.11 -17.60
CA GLU A 63 10.04 2.87 -16.83
C GLU A 63 9.34 4.05 -16.17
N ARG A 64 9.76 4.41 -14.95
CA ARG A 64 9.28 5.63 -14.28
C ARG A 64 9.86 6.85 -15.00
N PRO A 65 9.11 7.96 -15.09
CA PRO A 65 9.57 9.17 -15.77
C PRO A 65 10.74 9.86 -15.05
N SER A 66 10.94 9.60 -13.76
CA SER A 66 12.03 10.15 -12.96
C SER A 66 12.41 9.23 -11.81
N LEU A 67 13.59 9.49 -11.25
CA LEU A 67 14.04 8.92 -9.97
C LEU A 67 13.12 9.35 -8.83
N LEU A 68 13.07 8.52 -7.78
CA LEU A 68 12.30 8.78 -6.57
C LEU A 68 12.78 10.04 -5.85
N CYS A 69 14.09 10.32 -5.87
CA CYS A 69 14.65 11.54 -5.27
C CYS A 69 14.14 12.86 -5.88
N HIS A 70 13.53 12.80 -7.07
CA HIS A 70 12.89 13.94 -7.74
C HIS A 70 11.37 13.93 -7.63
N ALA A 71 10.78 12.92 -6.99
CA ALA A 71 9.34 12.84 -6.81
C ALA A 71 8.83 13.94 -5.87
N ALA A 72 7.61 14.42 -6.13
CA ALA A 72 6.95 15.33 -5.22
C ALA A 72 6.70 14.66 -3.86
N TRP A 73 6.86 15.43 -2.78
CA TRP A 73 6.52 14.96 -1.45
C TRP A 73 5.02 14.62 -1.36
N PRO A 74 4.63 13.53 -0.68
CA PRO A 74 3.24 13.15 -0.48
C PRO A 74 2.39 14.29 0.10
N SER A 75 1.24 14.52 -0.51
CA SER A 75 0.23 15.46 -0.02
C SER A 75 -1.13 14.77 -0.12
N PRO A 76 -1.58 14.06 0.92
CA PRO A 76 -2.87 13.38 0.89
C PRO A 76 -4.01 14.41 0.78
N ASP A 77 -4.97 14.11 -0.11
CA ASP A 77 -6.16 14.92 -0.38
C ASP A 77 -7.47 14.17 -0.10
N PHE A 78 -7.38 12.90 0.30
CA PHE A 78 -8.50 12.01 0.58
C PHE A 78 -8.38 11.42 1.99
N GLU A 79 -9.51 11.39 2.70
CA GLU A 79 -9.67 10.75 3.99
C GLU A 79 -11.10 10.19 4.09
N ASP A 80 -11.22 8.98 4.64
CA ASP A 80 -12.51 8.33 4.91
C ASP A 80 -12.53 7.83 6.35
N GLU A 81 -13.08 8.66 7.25
CA GLU A 81 -13.18 8.37 8.67
C GLU A 81 -14.08 7.15 8.95
N ALA A 82 -15.11 6.93 8.14
CA ALA A 82 -16.04 5.82 8.34
C ALA A 82 -15.36 4.49 8.01
N ALA A 83 -14.67 4.41 6.86
CA ALA A 83 -13.88 3.24 6.50
C ALA A 83 -12.76 2.96 7.51
N ALA A 84 -12.10 4.02 8.02
CA ALA A 84 -11.09 3.88 9.07
C ALA A 84 -11.69 3.29 10.37
N ALA A 85 -12.89 3.73 10.77
CA ALA A 85 -13.57 3.21 11.95
C ALA A 85 -13.94 1.72 11.79
N ASP A 86 -14.46 1.32 10.63
CA ASP A 86 -14.82 -0.07 10.33
C ASP A 86 -13.60 -1.01 10.38
N ILE A 87 -12.47 -0.58 9.80
CA ILE A 87 -11.22 -1.36 9.83
C ILE A 87 -10.66 -1.45 11.25
N ASN A 88 -10.67 -0.35 12.02
CA ASN A 88 -10.20 -0.37 13.41
C ASN A 88 -11.03 -1.33 14.27
N TRP A 89 -12.36 -1.33 14.11
CA TRP A 89 -13.23 -2.27 14.81
C TRP A 89 -12.90 -3.73 14.46
N LEU A 90 -12.65 -4.03 13.18
CA LEU A 90 -12.27 -5.37 12.72
C LEU A 90 -10.93 -5.82 13.33
N ILE A 91 -9.94 -4.92 13.37
CA ILE A 91 -8.63 -5.15 13.98
C ILE A 91 -8.79 -5.50 15.46
N ASP A 92 -9.60 -4.74 16.20
CA ASP A 92 -9.86 -4.96 17.61
C ASP A 92 -10.53 -6.31 17.86
N LEU A 93 -11.54 -6.66 17.05
CA LEU A 93 -12.23 -7.95 17.13
C LEU A 93 -11.27 -9.13 16.93
N VAL A 94 -10.48 -9.11 15.87
CA VAL A 94 -9.54 -10.21 15.55
C VAL A 94 -8.44 -10.29 16.62
N SER A 95 -7.95 -9.16 17.10
CA SER A 95 -6.94 -9.10 18.16
C SER A 95 -7.48 -9.67 19.48
N GLY A 96 -8.76 -9.41 19.80
CA GLY A 96 -9.44 -9.93 20.98
C GLY A 96 -9.65 -11.45 20.94
N ILE A 97 -9.92 -12.03 19.77
CA ILE A 97 -10.06 -13.50 19.60
C ILE A 97 -8.71 -14.22 19.72
N ARG A 98 -7.62 -13.58 19.28
CA ARG A 98 -6.27 -14.18 19.28
C ARG A 98 -5.58 -14.13 20.66
N SER A 99 -6.12 -13.36 21.61
CA SER A 99 -5.58 -13.15 22.96
C SER A 99 -6.10 -14.20 23.94
#